data_AF-A0A3D2J8U4-F1
#
_entry.id   AF-A0A3D2J8U4-F1
#
_cell.length_a   1.000
_cell.length_b   1.000
_cell.length_c   1.000
_cell.angle_alpha   90.00
_cell.angle_beta   90.00
_cell.angle_gamma   90.00
#
_symmetry.space_group_name_H-M   'P 1'
#
loop_
_entity.id
_entity.type
_entity.pdbx_description
1 polymer ?
#
loop_
_entity_poly.entity_id
_entity_poly.type
_entity_poly.pdbx_seq_one_letter_code
_entity_poly.pdbx_strand_id
1 'polypeptide(L)'
;MPQFMSVAQWRELEQSSHDIKHEYIDGRVYAMSGGSRNHGQVSSNAHHLLEDAIGNDCYAYNSDVAARLSSSRYTYPDVTVTCDERDSATYETEVFSPRVIVEVLSP
;
A
#
# COMPACT_ATOMS: atom_id res chain seq x y z
N MET A 1 10.82 -8.46 -23.03
CA MET A 1 11.65 -7.76 -22.02
C MET A 1 10.71 -7.26 -20.93
N PRO A 2 11.10 -7.21 -19.64
CA PRO A 2 10.26 -6.56 -18.64
C PRO A 2 10.02 -5.11 -19.07
N GLN A 3 8.75 -4.70 -19.04
CA GLN A 3 8.36 -3.35 -19.45
C GLN A 3 8.77 -2.38 -18.34
N PHE A 4 9.70 -1.48 -18.66
CA PHE A 4 10.06 -0.38 -17.78
C PHE A 4 9.14 0.82 -18.05
N MET A 5 8.56 1.39 -17.00
CA MET A 5 7.69 2.56 -17.05
C MET A 5 8.27 3.70 -16.22
N SER A 6 8.10 4.94 -16.68
CA SER A 6 8.30 6.11 -15.82
C SER A 6 7.19 6.20 -14.77
N VAL A 7 7.41 6.95 -13.69
CA VAL A 7 6.38 7.20 -12.66
C VAL A 7 5.13 7.82 -13.29
N ALA A 8 5.27 8.76 -14.23
CA ALA A 8 4.13 9.39 -14.91
C ALA A 8 3.28 8.37 -15.68
N GLN A 9 3.92 7.47 -16.42
CA GLN A 9 3.22 6.41 -17.14
C GLN A 9 2.51 5.43 -16.19
N TRP A 10 3.14 5.07 -15.07
CA TRP A 10 2.51 4.24 -14.05
C TRP A 10 1.31 4.94 -13.38
N ARG A 11 1.40 6.25 -13.12
CA ARG A 11 0.27 7.04 -12.58
C ARG A 11 -0.92 7.07 -13.54
N GLU A 12 -0.68 7.22 -14.83
CA GLU A 12 -1.72 7.15 -15.87
C GLU A 12 -2.34 5.75 -15.91
N LEU A 13 -1.52 4.69 -15.86
CA LEU A 13 -1.99 3.32 -15.77
C LEU A 13 -2.90 3.14 -14.55
N GLU A 14 -2.48 3.61 -13.38
CA GLU A 14 -3.23 3.43 -12.14
C GLU A 14 -4.53 4.22 -12.10
N GLN A 15 -4.58 5.39 -12.71
CA GLN A 15 -5.83 6.14 -12.86
C GLN A 15 -6.81 5.49 -13.85
N SER A 16 -6.29 4.79 -14.86
CA SER A 16 -7.12 4.13 -15.89
C SER A 16 -7.56 2.71 -15.50
N SER A 17 -6.87 2.08 -14.57
CA SER A 17 -7.15 0.72 -14.10
C SER A 17 -8.14 0.74 -12.94
N HIS A 18 -9.35 0.25 -13.19
CA HIS A 18 -10.43 0.28 -12.18
C HIS A 18 -10.45 -0.99 -11.31
N ASP A 19 -9.95 -2.11 -11.84
CA ASP A 19 -10.08 -3.44 -11.22
C ASP A 19 -8.76 -3.99 -10.66
N ILE A 20 -7.63 -3.38 -11.02
CA ILE A 20 -6.30 -3.89 -10.70
C ILE A 20 -5.43 -2.73 -10.21
N LYS A 21 -4.87 -2.89 -9.02
CA LYS A 21 -3.85 -2.01 -8.45
C LYS A 21 -2.46 -2.46 -8.89
N HIS A 22 -1.55 -1.51 -9.05
CA HIS A 22 -0.21 -1.80 -9.54
C HIS A 22 0.88 -1.26 -8.61
N GLU A 23 1.76 -2.12 -8.14
CA GLU A 23 2.98 -1.69 -7.46
C GLU A 23 4.02 -1.22 -8.47
N TYR A 24 4.78 -0.19 -8.08
CA TYR A 24 5.86 0.38 -8.86
C TYR A 24 7.17 0.30 -8.08
N ILE A 25 8.16 -0.43 -8.60
CA ILE A 25 9.47 -0.60 -7.97
C ILE A 25 10.56 -0.30 -9.00
N ASP A 26 11.15 0.89 -8.90
CA ASP A 26 12.31 1.32 -9.70
C ASP A 26 12.12 1.10 -11.21
N GLY A 27 10.96 1.51 -11.71
CA GLY A 27 10.60 1.40 -13.13
C GLY A 27 9.87 0.13 -13.51
N ARG A 28 9.76 -0.85 -12.61
CA ARG A 28 9.04 -2.11 -12.85
C ARG A 28 7.64 -2.02 -12.26
N VAL A 29 6.67 -2.53 -12.99
CA VAL A 29 5.27 -2.53 -12.57
C VAL A 29 4.79 -3.94 -12.31
N TYR A 30 4.11 -4.14 -11.18
CA TYR A 30 3.59 -5.43 -10.74
C TYR A 30 2.09 -5.28 -10.49
N ALA A 31 1.27 -6.03 -11.21
CA ALA A 31 -0.16 -6.09 -10.93
C ALA A 31 -0.36 -6.84 -9.60
N MET A 32 -1.11 -6.25 -8.68
CA MET A 32 -1.54 -6.95 -7.48
C MET A 32 -2.46 -8.12 -7.88
N SER A 33 -2.19 -9.28 -7.32
CA SER A 33 -3.16 -10.37 -7.31
C SER A 33 -4.10 -10.22 -6.12
N GLY A 34 -5.35 -10.65 -6.27
CA GLY A 34 -6.23 -10.81 -5.12
C GLY A 34 -5.63 -11.78 -4.08
N GLY A 35 -5.94 -11.57 -2.80
CA GLY A 35 -5.47 -12.43 -1.71
C GLY A 35 -6.27 -13.72 -1.59
N SER A 36 -5.64 -14.78 -1.07
CA SER A 36 -6.35 -15.97 -0.60
C SER A 36 -7.16 -15.67 0.68
N ARG A 37 -8.10 -16.55 1.05
CA ARG A 37 -8.83 -16.40 2.33
C ARG A 37 -7.89 -16.38 3.54
N ASN A 38 -6.83 -17.18 3.52
CA ASN A 38 -5.84 -17.23 4.61
C ASN A 38 -5.02 -15.94 4.68
N HIS A 39 -4.60 -15.42 3.51
CA HIS A 39 -3.93 -14.13 3.41
C HIS A 39 -4.80 -13.03 4.01
N GLY A 40 -6.04 -12.87 3.51
CA GLY A 40 -6.95 -11.84 4.02
C GLY A 40 -7.23 -11.95 5.52
N GLN A 41 -7.33 -13.17 6.07
CA GLN A 41 -7.52 -13.37 7.50
C GLN A 41 -6.30 -12.95 8.33
N VAL A 42 -5.08 -13.28 7.89
CA VAL A 42 -3.87 -12.87 8.59
C VAL A 42 -3.65 -11.36 8.46
N SER A 43 -3.84 -10.77 7.28
CA SER A 43 -3.72 -9.32 7.07
C SER A 43 -4.71 -8.55 7.94
N SER A 44 -5.97 -9.00 8.02
CA SER A 44 -7.00 -8.37 8.86
C SER A 44 -6.68 -8.49 10.35
N ASN A 45 -6.19 -9.64 10.81
CA ASN A 45 -5.79 -9.80 12.21
C ASN A 45 -4.61 -8.88 12.57
N ALA A 46 -3.62 -8.77 11.69
CA ALA A 46 -2.48 -7.87 11.88
C ALA A 46 -2.93 -6.41 11.92
N HIS A 47 -3.84 -6.02 11.01
CA HIS A 47 -4.44 -4.68 10.99
C HIS A 47 -5.13 -4.36 12.31
N HIS A 48 -6.06 -5.20 12.77
CA HIS A 48 -6.76 -4.98 14.04
C HIS A 48 -5.83 -4.90 15.24
N LEU A 49 -4.85 -5.81 15.34
CA LEU A 49 -3.88 -5.79 16.45
C LEU A 49 -3.03 -4.53 16.46
N LEU A 50 -2.68 -4.00 15.30
CA LEU A 50 -1.95 -2.75 15.20
C LEU A 50 -2.84 -1.56 15.52
N GLU A 51 -4.04 -1.49 14.94
CA GLU A 51 -5.02 -0.42 15.21
C GLU A 51 -5.35 -0.31 16.71
N ASP A 52 -5.53 -1.45 17.39
CA ASP A 52 -5.79 -1.47 18.84
C ASP A 52 -4.58 -1.05 19.70
N ALA A 53 -3.36 -1.20 19.17
CA ALA A 53 -2.11 -0.96 19.91
C ALA A 53 -1.49 0.41 19.64
N ILE A 54 -1.83 1.07 18.53
CA ILE A 54 -1.29 2.38 18.16
C ILE A 54 -2.02 3.51 18.88
N GLY A 55 -1.31 4.60 19.17
CA GLY A 55 -1.86 5.76 19.89
C GLY A 55 -2.76 6.65 19.02
N ASN A 56 -3.42 7.63 19.65
CA ASN A 56 -4.45 8.49 19.01
C ASN A 56 -4.00 9.27 17.76
N ASP A 57 -2.70 9.42 17.52
CA ASP A 57 -2.13 10.18 16.39
C ASP A 57 -1.58 9.27 15.30
N CYS A 58 -1.92 7.98 15.33
CA CYS A 58 -1.50 6.99 14.35
C CYS A 58 -2.72 6.31 13.70
N TYR A 59 -2.53 5.85 12.47
CA TYR A 59 -3.58 5.20 11.68
C TYR A 59 -3.01 3.97 10.99
N ALA A 60 -3.74 2.85 11.04
CA ALA A 60 -3.44 1.68 10.21
C ALA A 60 -4.35 1.62 8.98
N TYR A 61 -3.74 1.49 7.81
CA TYR A 61 -4.42 1.28 6.54
C TYR A 61 -4.16 -0.14 6.03
N ASN A 62 -5.13 -0.69 5.32
CA ASN A 62 -5.02 -1.98 4.63
C ASN A 62 -4.34 -1.81 3.26
N SER A 63 -4.29 -2.89 2.49
CA SER A 63 -3.78 -2.93 1.12
C SER A 63 -4.54 -2.06 0.11
N ASP A 64 -5.54 -1.28 0.54
CA ASP A 64 -6.23 -0.37 -0.36
C ASP A 64 -5.53 0.97 -0.55
N VAL A 65 -4.69 1.37 0.40
CA VAL A 65 -3.98 2.64 0.40
C VAL A 65 -2.53 2.41 -0.02
N ALA A 66 -2.04 3.20 -0.97
CA ALA A 66 -0.65 3.05 -1.42
C ALA A 66 0.33 3.58 -0.37
N ALA A 67 1.47 2.90 -0.20
CA ALA A 67 2.61 3.41 0.54
C ALA A 67 3.65 3.96 -0.44
N ARG A 68 3.93 5.26 -0.36
CA ARG A 68 5.01 5.90 -1.11
C ARG A 68 6.31 5.79 -0.33
N LEU A 69 7.14 4.81 -0.68
CA LEU A 69 8.40 4.53 0.02
C LEU A 69 9.57 5.40 -0.48
N SER A 70 9.48 5.91 -1.72
CA SER A 70 10.45 6.86 -2.27
C SER A 70 9.88 7.59 -3.50
N SER A 71 10.69 8.37 -4.21
CA SER A 71 10.30 8.93 -5.51
C SER A 71 10.04 7.89 -6.59
N SER A 72 10.60 6.67 -6.44
CA SER A 72 10.53 5.58 -7.43
C SER A 72 9.95 4.27 -6.87
N ARG A 73 9.33 4.30 -5.69
CA ARG A 73 8.74 3.10 -5.06
C ARG A 73 7.38 3.40 -4.45
N TYR A 74 6.36 2.72 -4.95
CA TYR A 74 4.96 2.82 -4.54
C TYR A 74 4.42 1.39 -4.44
N THR A 75 3.97 0.99 -3.27
CA THR A 75 3.51 -0.39 -2.99
C THR A 75 2.15 -0.35 -2.32
N TYR A 76 1.50 -1.50 -2.20
CA TYR A 76 0.20 -1.63 -1.51
C TYR A 76 0.30 -2.71 -0.43
N PRO A 77 0.99 -2.42 0.70
CA PRO A 77 1.24 -3.43 1.70
C PRO A 77 -0.03 -3.91 2.38
N ASP A 78 -0.02 -5.15 2.87
CA ASP A 78 -1.16 -5.70 3.63
C ASP A 78 -1.60 -4.81 4.79
N VAL A 79 -0.64 -4.24 5.52
CA VAL A 79 -0.90 -3.23 6.55
C VAL A 79 0.19 -2.15 6.50
N THR A 80 -0.24 -0.89 6.52
CA THR A 80 0.64 0.27 6.67
C THR A 80 0.20 1.10 7.86
N VAL A 81 1.11 1.42 8.78
CA VAL A 81 0.85 2.37 9.88
C VAL A 81 1.61 3.65 9.62
N THR A 82 0.95 4.79 9.77
CA THR A 82 1.56 6.12 9.85
C THR A 82 1.18 6.81 11.14
N CYS A 83 2.03 7.72 11.62
CA CYS A 83 1.72 8.62 12.73
C CYS A 83 1.98 10.08 12.35
N ASP A 84 2.03 10.35 11.05
CA ASP A 84 2.30 11.67 10.51
C ASP A 84 0.98 12.37 10.23
N GLU A 85 0.77 13.53 10.85
CA GLU A 85 -0.46 14.32 10.71
C GLU A 85 -0.73 14.75 9.25
N ARG A 86 0.30 14.73 8.40
CA ARG A 86 0.12 15.02 6.98
C ARG A 86 -0.55 13.84 6.23
N ASP A 87 -0.37 12.60 6.71
CA ASP A 87 -1.04 11.41 6.17
C ASP A 87 -2.48 11.24 6.73
N SER A 88 -2.86 11.99 7.77
CA SER A 88 -4.22 11.96 8.34
C SER A 88 -5.23 12.78 7.52
N ALA A 89 -4.79 13.48 6.49
CA ALA A 89 -5.64 14.30 5.63
C ALA A 89 -6.57 13.42 4.79
N THR A 90 -7.88 13.65 4.94
CA THR A 90 -9.01 12.84 4.43
C THR A 90 -9.11 12.64 2.91
N TYR A 91 -8.15 13.13 2.12
CA TYR A 91 -8.21 13.13 0.65
C TYR A 91 -6.95 12.62 -0.05
N GLU A 92 -5.87 12.32 0.67
CA GLU A 92 -4.70 11.71 0.04
C GLU A 92 -4.90 10.19 -0.07
N THR A 93 -4.62 9.64 -1.26
CA THR A 93 -4.77 8.21 -1.54
C THR A 93 -3.52 7.40 -1.18
N GLU A 94 -2.52 8.05 -0.56
CA GLU A 94 -1.22 7.47 -0.27
C GLU A 94 -0.70 7.88 1.11
N VAL A 95 0.01 6.96 1.76
CA VAL A 95 0.84 7.21 2.94
C VAL A 95 2.27 7.48 2.48
N PHE A 96 2.84 8.64 2.80
CA PHE A 96 4.24 8.97 2.48
C PHE A 96 5.18 8.93 3.68
N SER A 97 4.65 8.76 4.91
CA SER A 97 5.46 8.63 6.14
C SER A 97 5.19 7.29 6.86
N PRO A 98 5.33 6.13 6.20
CA PRO A 98 5.05 4.85 6.83
C PRO A 98 6.02 4.58 7.98
N ARG A 99 5.47 4.26 9.14
CA ARG A 99 6.20 3.90 10.37
C ARG A 99 6.33 2.38 10.53
N VAL A 100 5.30 1.64 10.14
CA VAL A 100 5.27 0.17 10.14
C VAL A 100 4.67 -0.31 8.84
N ILE A 101 5.25 -1.36 8.27
CA ILE A 101 4.73 -2.09 7.11
C ILE A 101 4.67 -3.56 7.49
N VAL A 102 3.56 -4.22 7.18
CA VAL A 102 3.37 -5.66 7.31
C VAL A 102 3.02 -6.22 5.94
N GLU A 103 3.64 -7.34 5.59
CA GLU A 103 3.34 -8.12 4.38
C GLU A 103 3.10 -9.58 4.78
N VAL A 104 2.01 -10.14 4.28
CA VAL A 104 1.58 -11.52 4.51
C VAL A 104 1.88 -12.34 3.27
N LEU A 105 2.78 -13.30 3.41
CA LEU A 105 3.11 -14.18 2.31
C LEU A 105 1.92 -15.07 1.95
N SER A 106 1.62 -15.16 0.65
CA SER A 106 0.66 -16.11 0.10
C SER A 106 1.34 -17.10 -0.86
N PRO A 107 0.86 -18.35 -0.94
CA PRO A 107 1.39 -19.37 -1.87
C PRO A 107 1.10 -19.08 -3.35
#